data_AF-A0A9E4FJL1-F1
#
_entry.id   AF-A0A9E4FJL1-F1
#
_cell.length_a   1.000
_cell.length_b   1.000
_cell.length_c   1.000
_cell.angle_alpha   90.00
_cell.angle_beta   90.00
_cell.angle_gamma   90.00
#
_symmetry.space_group_name_H-M   'P 1'
#
loop_
_entity.id
_entity.type
_entity.pdbx_description
1 polymer ?
#
loop_
_entity_poly.entity_id
_entity_poly.type
_entity_poly.pdbx_seq_one_letter_code
_entity_poly.pdbx_strand_id
1 'polypeptide(L)'
;MAKKGFKILDSDIHIMEPADLWDRYLDEPYKGRVKGLYDFTLDMRIEIDGKVVPTVLGTDERLATKEMTLTEDVYKRFREGGWTSKLQLEAMDQEGVDIAVIYPSRGLCGVAIEGMDPNLANAIARAYNNWLYDFCQEDPSRLLAAGMISPFDIEEAASETKRCARELGFKAVFLRPNLVGGRNWYDTYYEPLWATIEEQGISLGFHESQGPLLPQVGSRFGSNAMLRHTVTHPFEQALALMAFCGGGILERHPDLRVGFLEGNCSWVPFVLWRLDEHWERLGGVYAPELKMAPSEYFKRQCFVSIECDEEPA
;
A
#
# COMPACT_ATOMS: atom_id res chain seq x y z
N MET A 1 15.02 7.24 18.50
CA MET A 1 15.32 8.03 19.72
C MET A 1 14.32 9.18 19.86
N ALA A 2 13.70 9.37 21.04
CA ALA A 2 12.77 10.48 21.24
C ALA A 2 13.49 11.84 21.20
N LYS A 3 13.04 12.77 20.34
CA LYS A 3 13.58 14.14 20.24
C LYS A 3 12.80 15.06 21.16
N LYS A 4 13.48 15.66 22.14
CA LYS A 4 12.84 16.52 23.18
C LYS A 4 11.69 15.84 23.92
N GLY A 5 11.75 14.51 24.07
CA GLY A 5 10.71 13.70 24.74
C GLY A 5 9.54 13.27 23.85
N PHE A 6 9.50 13.67 22.57
CA PHE A 6 8.51 13.20 21.60
C PHE A 6 9.08 12.04 20.78
N LYS A 7 8.26 11.00 20.56
CA LYS A 7 8.57 9.93 19.61
C LYS A 7 8.10 10.33 18.21
N ILE A 8 8.92 10.07 17.20
CA ILE A 8 8.56 10.25 15.80
C ILE A 8 8.14 8.90 15.22
N LEU A 9 6.90 8.81 14.79
CA LEU A 9 6.32 7.62 14.17
C LEU A 9 6.13 7.90 12.69
N ASP A 10 6.74 7.08 11.85
CA ASP A 10 6.53 7.11 10.41
C ASP A 10 5.43 6.09 10.04
N SER A 11 4.35 6.56 9.44
CA SER A 11 3.23 5.71 9.05
C SER A 11 3.46 4.98 7.72
N ASP A 12 4.52 5.32 6.98
CA ASP A 12 4.63 5.00 5.56
C ASP A 12 6.09 4.90 5.09
N ILE A 13 6.87 3.99 5.66
CA ILE A 13 8.26 3.79 5.24
C ILE A 13 8.36 2.65 4.23
N HIS A 14 9.04 2.90 3.13
CA HIS A 14 9.34 1.88 2.14
C HIS A 14 10.67 1.18 2.41
N ILE A 15 10.72 -0.10 2.05
CA ILE A 15 11.95 -0.87 1.96
C ILE A 15 12.16 -1.40 0.54
N MET A 16 13.42 -1.50 0.14
CA MET A 16 13.78 -2.17 -1.11
C MET A 16 13.93 -3.67 -0.86
N GLU A 17 12.99 -4.46 -1.35
CA GLU A 17 13.07 -5.91 -1.23
C GLU A 17 14.28 -6.45 -2.02
N PRO A 18 15.00 -7.44 -1.48
CA PRO A 18 16.10 -8.08 -2.19
C PRO A 18 15.57 -8.81 -3.43
N ALA A 19 16.36 -8.80 -4.51
CA ALA A 19 15.93 -9.37 -5.79
C ALA A 19 15.56 -10.86 -5.72
N ASP A 20 16.17 -11.59 -4.78
CA ASP A 20 15.97 -13.02 -4.53
C ASP A 20 14.87 -13.33 -3.50
N LEU A 21 14.07 -12.34 -3.07
CA LEU A 21 12.99 -12.54 -2.10
C LEU A 21 12.08 -13.69 -2.54
N TRP A 22 11.52 -13.62 -3.74
CA TRP A 22 10.56 -14.62 -4.19
C TRP A 22 11.22 -15.98 -4.47
N ASP A 23 12.50 -16.02 -4.85
CA ASP A 23 13.22 -17.29 -5.00
C ASP A 23 13.36 -18.03 -3.66
N ARG A 24 13.49 -17.28 -2.57
CA ARG A 24 13.63 -17.83 -1.21
C ARG A 24 12.29 -18.21 -0.57
N TYR A 25 11.24 -17.42 -0.79
CA TYR A 25 9.99 -17.51 -0.02
C TYR A 25 8.78 -17.99 -0.83
N LEU A 26 8.85 -18.15 -2.16
CA LEU A 26 7.79 -18.83 -2.90
C LEU A 26 7.91 -20.35 -2.76
N ASP A 27 6.81 -20.96 -2.34
CA ASP A 27 6.64 -22.40 -2.29
C ASP A 27 6.29 -22.98 -3.68
N GLU A 28 6.50 -24.29 -3.82
CA GLU A 28 5.95 -25.04 -4.96
C GLU A 28 4.40 -24.94 -4.98
N PRO A 29 3.75 -24.86 -6.16
CA PRO A 29 4.33 -24.95 -7.52
C PRO A 29 4.75 -23.58 -8.11
N TYR A 30 4.85 -22.52 -7.31
CA TYR A 30 5.08 -21.15 -7.80
C TYR A 30 6.55 -20.75 -7.86
N LYS A 31 7.45 -21.60 -7.37
CA LYS A 31 8.88 -21.33 -7.32
C LYS A 31 9.45 -20.97 -8.70
N GLY A 32 10.25 -19.91 -8.76
CA GLY A 32 10.88 -19.41 -9.99
C GLY A 32 9.93 -18.66 -10.94
N ARG A 33 8.63 -18.51 -10.61
CA ARG A 33 7.69 -17.72 -11.42
C ARG A 33 7.83 -16.22 -11.21
N VAL A 34 8.39 -15.80 -10.07
CA VAL A 34 8.56 -14.39 -9.72
C VAL A 34 10.01 -14.12 -9.31
N LYS A 35 10.58 -13.03 -9.82
CA LYS A 35 11.92 -12.57 -9.46
C LYS A 35 11.98 -11.04 -9.42
N GLY A 36 12.77 -10.49 -8.51
CA GLY A 36 13.13 -9.07 -8.54
C GLY A 36 14.24 -8.81 -9.55
N LEU A 37 14.25 -7.63 -10.17
CA LEU A 37 15.35 -7.17 -11.01
C LEU A 37 16.33 -6.30 -10.22
N TYR A 38 17.60 -6.28 -10.63
CA TYR A 38 18.66 -5.58 -9.88
C TYR A 38 19.65 -4.85 -10.79
N ASP A 39 19.17 -4.37 -11.93
CA ASP A 39 20.04 -3.76 -12.94
C ASP A 39 20.63 -2.44 -12.43
N PHE A 40 19.92 -1.76 -11.53
CA PHE A 40 20.32 -0.48 -10.94
C PHE A 40 19.85 -0.30 -9.49
N THR A 41 20.27 0.81 -8.86
CA THR A 41 20.22 1.01 -7.39
C THR A 41 18.82 0.97 -6.81
N LEU A 42 17.86 1.64 -7.41
CA LEU A 42 16.44 1.59 -7.02
C LEU A 42 15.60 0.83 -8.06
N ASP A 43 16.12 -0.28 -8.58
CA ASP A 43 15.37 -1.10 -9.52
C ASP A 43 14.21 -1.79 -8.82
N MET A 44 13.03 -1.17 -8.82
CA MET A 44 11.81 -1.71 -8.20
C MET A 44 11.07 -2.73 -9.07
N ARG A 45 11.60 -3.06 -10.27
CA ARG A 45 10.88 -3.94 -11.19
C ARG A 45 10.88 -5.37 -10.69
N ILE A 46 9.82 -6.08 -11.02
CA ILE A 46 9.70 -7.52 -10.83
C ILE A 46 9.35 -8.16 -12.17
N GLU A 47 9.68 -9.42 -12.32
CA GLU A 47 9.21 -10.25 -13.42
C GLU A 47 8.27 -11.31 -12.86
N ILE A 48 7.13 -11.50 -13.53
CA ILE A 48 6.16 -12.56 -13.25
C ILE A 48 5.98 -13.36 -14.54
N ASP A 49 6.18 -14.68 -14.49
CA ASP A 49 6.06 -15.59 -15.63
C ASP A 49 6.86 -15.15 -16.87
N GLY A 50 8.11 -14.72 -16.68
CA GLY A 50 8.95 -14.27 -17.79
C GLY A 50 8.67 -12.85 -18.28
N LYS A 51 7.71 -12.14 -17.68
CA LYS A 51 7.31 -10.78 -18.11
C LYS A 51 7.59 -9.75 -17.03
N VAL A 52 8.38 -8.75 -17.39
CA VAL A 52 8.63 -7.61 -16.50
C VAL A 52 7.33 -6.85 -16.30
N VAL A 53 6.97 -6.66 -15.04
CA VAL A 53 5.79 -5.92 -14.63
C VAL A 53 6.03 -4.42 -14.91
N PRO A 54 5.21 -3.78 -15.76
CA PRO A 54 5.38 -2.37 -16.11
C PRO A 54 5.33 -1.45 -14.88
N THR A 55 6.42 -0.71 -14.66
CA THR A 55 6.50 0.39 -13.67
C THR A 55 6.81 1.71 -14.37
N VAL A 56 6.61 2.85 -13.69
CA VAL A 56 7.03 4.15 -14.23
C VAL A 56 8.51 4.15 -14.60
N LEU A 57 9.38 3.61 -13.73
CA LEU A 57 10.82 3.50 -13.98
C LEU A 57 11.18 2.51 -15.10
N GLY A 58 10.37 1.46 -15.29
CA GLY A 58 10.62 0.43 -16.29
C GLY A 58 10.12 0.75 -17.70
N THR A 59 9.39 1.85 -17.88
CA THR A 59 8.80 2.22 -19.19
C THR A 59 9.59 3.28 -19.96
N ASP A 60 10.59 3.91 -19.34
CA ASP A 60 11.46 4.91 -19.99
C ASP A 60 12.91 4.79 -19.48
N GLU A 61 13.81 4.32 -20.34
CA GLU A 61 15.24 4.19 -20.04
C GLU A 61 15.89 5.52 -19.63
N ARG A 62 15.35 6.66 -20.08
CA ARG A 62 15.84 7.99 -19.69
C ARG A 62 15.52 8.29 -18.23
N LEU A 63 14.34 7.88 -17.77
CA LEU A 63 13.95 8.01 -16.37
C LEU A 63 14.79 7.08 -15.50
N ALA A 64 14.98 5.82 -15.91
CA ALA A 64 15.87 4.90 -15.20
C ALA A 64 17.30 5.46 -15.09
N THR A 65 17.86 5.97 -16.20
CA THR A 65 19.20 6.58 -16.20
C THR A 65 19.28 7.83 -15.32
N LYS A 66 18.25 8.67 -15.35
CA LYS A 66 18.17 9.88 -14.52
C LYS A 66 18.11 9.51 -13.04
N GLU A 67 17.22 8.59 -12.66
CA GLU A 67 17.09 8.10 -11.28
C GLU A 67 18.40 7.50 -10.81
N MET A 68 19.02 6.62 -11.60
CA MET A 68 20.36 6.10 -11.32
C MET A 68 21.35 7.20 -10.98
N THR A 69 21.42 8.23 -11.82
CA THR A 69 22.38 9.33 -11.63
C THR A 69 22.10 10.14 -10.36
N LEU A 70 20.84 10.36 -10.01
CA LEU A 70 20.44 11.15 -8.84
C LEU A 70 20.57 10.37 -7.52
N THR A 71 20.36 9.07 -7.57
CA THR A 71 20.19 8.23 -6.38
C THR A 71 21.44 7.41 -6.04
N GLU A 72 22.37 7.22 -6.98
CA GLU A 72 23.57 6.40 -6.74
C GLU A 72 24.36 6.90 -5.53
N ASP A 73 24.72 8.18 -5.49
CA ASP A 73 25.58 8.70 -4.40
C ASP A 73 24.90 8.60 -3.02
N VAL A 74 23.57 8.70 -2.98
CA VAL A 74 22.77 8.61 -1.75
C VAL A 74 22.58 7.15 -1.31
N TYR A 75 22.24 6.27 -2.25
CA TYR A 75 21.73 4.94 -1.96
C TYR A 75 22.72 3.80 -2.21
N LYS A 76 23.88 4.07 -2.83
CA LYS A 76 24.90 3.04 -3.13
C LYS A 76 25.29 2.21 -1.92
N ARG A 77 25.48 2.86 -0.76
CA ARG A 77 25.78 2.15 0.50
C ARG A 77 24.69 1.14 0.87
N PHE A 78 23.43 1.53 0.72
CA PHE A 78 22.29 0.68 1.04
C PHE A 78 22.15 -0.48 0.05
N ARG A 79 22.38 -0.21 -1.24
CA ARG A 79 22.45 -1.23 -2.30
C ARG A 79 23.56 -2.24 -2.07
N GLU A 80 24.79 -1.79 -1.88
CA GLU A 80 25.94 -2.66 -1.63
C GLU A 80 25.79 -3.44 -0.31
N GLY A 81 25.10 -2.85 0.66
CA GLY A 81 24.73 -3.47 1.91
C GLY A 81 23.48 -4.36 1.86
N GLY A 82 22.85 -4.53 0.68
CA GLY A 82 21.75 -5.47 0.46
C GLY A 82 20.42 -5.08 1.11
N TRP A 83 20.19 -3.78 1.38
CA TRP A 83 18.91 -3.27 1.90
C TRP A 83 18.42 -3.96 3.18
N THR A 84 19.35 -4.31 4.08
CA THR A 84 19.03 -5.04 5.31
C THR A 84 18.25 -4.22 6.32
N SER A 85 17.50 -4.88 7.21
CA SER A 85 16.78 -4.26 8.33
C SER A 85 17.71 -3.47 9.27
N LYS A 86 18.95 -3.92 9.45
CA LYS A 86 19.96 -3.17 10.19
C LYS A 86 20.29 -1.82 9.53
N LEU A 87 20.48 -1.79 8.21
CA LEU A 87 20.71 -0.54 7.48
C LEU A 87 19.47 0.36 7.52
N GLN A 88 18.28 -0.21 7.51
CA GLN A 88 17.03 0.53 7.69
C GLN A 88 16.97 1.21 9.07
N LEU A 89 17.29 0.49 10.15
CA LEU A 89 17.34 1.05 11.50
C LEU A 89 18.40 2.15 11.63
N GLU A 90 19.55 1.98 10.99
CA GLU A 90 20.60 3.01 10.93
C GLU A 90 20.12 4.27 10.19
N ALA A 91 19.35 4.12 9.09
CA ALA A 91 18.75 5.25 8.39
C ALA A 91 17.68 5.93 9.27
N MET A 92 16.81 5.16 9.92
CA MET A 92 15.83 5.68 10.88
C MET A 92 16.51 6.45 12.03
N ASP A 93 17.64 5.97 12.54
CA ASP A 93 18.39 6.67 13.58
C ASP A 93 19.00 8.00 13.10
N GLN A 94 19.42 8.07 11.83
CA GLN A 94 19.95 9.29 11.21
C GLN A 94 18.85 10.34 11.00
N GLU A 95 17.69 9.91 10.52
CA GLU A 95 16.52 10.79 10.29
C GLU A 95 15.74 11.10 11.59
N GLY A 96 16.03 10.38 12.67
CA GLY A 96 15.37 10.55 13.96
C GLY A 96 13.97 9.93 14.05
N VAL A 97 13.71 8.88 13.26
CA VAL A 97 12.48 8.07 13.28
C VAL A 97 12.57 7.00 14.37
N ASP A 98 11.62 7.00 15.30
CA ASP A 98 11.59 6.02 16.41
C ASP A 98 11.00 4.69 16.00
N ILE A 99 9.84 4.73 15.32
CA ILE A 99 9.04 3.57 14.94
C ILE A 99 8.51 3.84 13.54
N ALA A 100 8.50 2.83 12.68
CA ALA A 100 7.95 2.95 11.35
C ALA A 100 7.03 1.77 11.00
N VAL A 101 6.00 2.05 10.20
CA VAL A 101 5.19 1.02 9.55
C VAL A 101 5.82 0.71 8.18
N ILE A 102 6.22 -0.53 7.98
CA ILE A 102 7.02 -0.98 6.84
C ILE A 102 6.12 -1.43 5.69
N TYR A 103 6.22 -0.75 4.55
CA TYR A 103 5.54 -1.03 3.29
C TYR A 103 6.53 -1.53 2.21
N PRO A 104 6.06 -2.33 1.22
CA PRO A 104 6.89 -2.80 0.12
C PRO A 104 7.25 -1.69 -0.86
N SER A 105 8.31 -1.87 -1.65
CA SER A 105 8.52 -1.10 -2.88
C SER A 105 8.13 -1.92 -4.10
N ARG A 106 8.79 -3.06 -4.32
CA ARG A 106 8.48 -3.99 -5.42
C ARG A 106 7.13 -4.66 -5.24
N GLY A 107 6.81 -5.04 -4.00
CA GLY A 107 5.62 -5.78 -3.64
C GLY A 107 4.31 -5.06 -3.96
N LEU A 108 4.32 -3.71 -4.01
CA LEU A 108 3.14 -2.92 -4.38
C LEU A 108 2.61 -3.24 -5.79
N CYS A 109 3.48 -3.73 -6.68
CA CYS A 109 3.10 -4.18 -8.03
C CYS A 109 2.80 -5.68 -8.11
N GLY A 110 3.17 -6.46 -7.09
CA GLY A 110 3.17 -7.93 -7.11
C GLY A 110 1.79 -8.58 -7.15
N VAL A 111 0.77 -7.90 -6.61
CA VAL A 111 -0.63 -8.36 -6.57
C VAL A 111 -1.58 -7.32 -7.18
N ALA A 112 -1.09 -6.56 -8.15
CA ALA A 112 -1.80 -5.43 -8.73
C ALA A 112 -1.95 -5.54 -10.25
N ILE A 113 -2.11 -6.75 -10.80
CA ILE A 113 -2.28 -6.96 -12.24
C ILE A 113 -3.68 -7.48 -12.49
N GLU A 114 -4.43 -6.81 -13.36
CA GLU A 114 -5.79 -7.24 -13.70
C GLU A 114 -5.81 -8.67 -14.27
N GLY A 115 -6.68 -9.53 -13.73
CA GLY A 115 -6.85 -10.91 -14.19
C GLY A 115 -5.78 -11.90 -13.74
N MET A 116 -5.02 -11.61 -12.69
CA MET A 116 -4.08 -12.57 -12.10
C MET A 116 -4.76 -13.87 -11.67
N ASP A 117 -4.02 -14.98 -11.76
CA ASP A 117 -4.37 -16.23 -11.08
C ASP A 117 -4.42 -15.98 -9.56
N PRO A 118 -5.58 -16.14 -8.91
CA PRO A 118 -5.71 -15.85 -7.49
C PRO A 118 -4.74 -16.65 -6.63
N ASN A 119 -4.44 -17.90 -7.00
CA ASN A 119 -3.52 -18.73 -6.21
C ASN A 119 -2.08 -18.22 -6.29
N LEU A 120 -1.63 -17.77 -7.46
CA LEU A 120 -0.32 -17.13 -7.61
C LEU A 120 -0.27 -15.82 -6.83
N ALA A 121 -1.30 -14.97 -6.92
CA ALA A 121 -1.34 -13.71 -6.18
C ALA A 121 -1.27 -13.94 -4.66
N ASN A 122 -1.98 -14.95 -4.15
CA ASN A 122 -1.93 -15.35 -2.74
C ASN A 122 -0.53 -15.88 -2.35
N ALA A 123 0.12 -16.65 -3.22
CA ALA A 123 1.47 -17.14 -2.98
C ALA A 123 2.50 -16.00 -2.94
N ILE A 124 2.38 -15.00 -3.83
CA ILE A 124 3.22 -13.78 -3.84
C ILE A 124 3.07 -13.01 -2.53
N ALA A 125 1.83 -12.79 -2.08
CA ALA A 125 1.52 -12.10 -0.83
C ALA A 125 2.10 -12.85 0.38
N ARG A 126 1.89 -14.17 0.45
CA ARG A 126 2.42 -15.02 1.52
C ARG A 126 3.95 -15.00 1.57
N ALA A 127 4.61 -15.09 0.42
CA ALA A 127 6.07 -15.03 0.32
C ALA A 127 6.62 -13.69 0.83
N TYR A 128 6.01 -12.58 0.41
CA TYR A 128 6.35 -11.26 0.91
C TYR A 128 6.15 -11.16 2.43
N ASN A 129 5.02 -11.62 2.97
CA ASN A 129 4.73 -11.56 4.40
C ASN A 129 5.71 -12.38 5.23
N ASN A 130 6.14 -13.55 4.75
CA ASN A 130 7.16 -14.35 5.41
C ASN A 130 8.52 -13.64 5.45
N TRP A 131 8.92 -13.04 4.32
CA TRP A 131 10.14 -12.24 4.27
C TRP A 131 10.07 -10.99 5.17
N LEU A 132 8.95 -10.27 5.15
CA LEU A 132 8.76 -9.07 5.94
C LEU A 132 8.77 -9.38 7.45
N TYR A 133 8.19 -10.53 7.84
CA TYR A 133 8.29 -11.02 9.21
C TYR A 133 9.73 -11.16 9.66
N ASP A 134 10.57 -11.83 8.85
CA ASP A 134 12.00 -12.01 9.14
C ASP A 134 12.74 -10.68 9.18
N PHE A 135 12.44 -9.77 8.24
CA PHE A 135 13.02 -8.42 8.18
C PHE A 135 12.75 -7.64 9.47
N CYS A 136 11.51 -7.66 9.96
CA CYS A 136 11.11 -6.95 11.17
C CYS A 136 11.68 -7.54 12.47
N GLN A 137 12.18 -8.78 12.47
CA GLN A 137 12.74 -9.40 13.69
C GLN A 137 14.02 -8.72 14.22
N GLU A 138 14.69 -7.89 13.42
CA GLU A 138 15.85 -7.13 13.88
C GLU A 138 15.49 -6.19 15.04
N ASP A 139 14.34 -5.52 14.97
CA ASP A 139 13.75 -4.76 16.08
C ASP A 139 12.22 -4.64 15.90
N PRO A 140 11.44 -5.63 16.36
CA PRO A 140 9.98 -5.64 16.20
C PRO A 140 9.27 -4.57 17.04
N SER A 141 10.00 -3.83 17.89
CA SER A 141 9.46 -2.68 18.62
C SER A 141 9.53 -1.38 17.81
N ARG A 142 10.37 -1.35 16.77
CA ARG A 142 10.57 -0.20 15.87
C ARG A 142 10.09 -0.46 14.45
N LEU A 143 10.14 -1.69 13.97
CA LEU A 143 9.74 -2.09 12.62
C LEU A 143 8.38 -2.79 12.66
N LEU A 144 7.30 -2.07 12.35
CA LEU A 144 5.95 -2.60 12.36
C LEU A 144 5.52 -3.01 10.95
N ALA A 145 5.29 -4.30 10.70
CA ALA A 145 4.94 -4.79 9.38
C ALA A 145 3.49 -4.44 8.94
N ALA A 146 3.35 -4.02 7.68
CA ALA A 146 2.08 -4.01 6.94
C ALA A 146 2.04 -5.18 5.96
N GLY A 147 1.16 -6.16 6.21
CA GLY A 147 1.05 -7.37 5.41
C GLY A 147 0.42 -7.13 4.04
N MET A 148 0.99 -7.73 3.00
CA MET A 148 0.37 -7.80 1.68
C MET A 148 -0.78 -8.79 1.71
N ILE A 149 -1.93 -8.38 1.15
CA ILE A 149 -3.06 -9.26 0.90
C ILE A 149 -3.49 -9.14 -0.57
N SER A 150 -4.02 -10.23 -1.11
CA SER A 150 -4.42 -10.33 -2.51
C SER A 150 -5.92 -10.08 -2.67
N PRO A 151 -6.36 -9.14 -3.52
CA PRO A 151 -7.79 -8.84 -3.70
C PRO A 151 -8.52 -9.79 -4.68
N PHE A 152 -7.87 -10.84 -5.19
CA PHE A 152 -8.42 -11.73 -6.21
C PHE A 152 -9.18 -12.94 -5.65
N ASP A 153 -8.91 -13.30 -4.39
CA ASP A 153 -9.65 -14.30 -3.62
C ASP A 153 -9.83 -13.78 -2.19
N ILE A 154 -11.05 -13.35 -1.87
CA ILE A 154 -11.32 -12.65 -0.61
C ILE A 154 -11.24 -13.56 0.62
N GLU A 155 -11.54 -14.85 0.46
CA GLU A 155 -11.49 -15.81 1.58
C GLU A 155 -10.04 -16.08 1.95
N GLU A 156 -9.16 -16.22 0.95
CA GLU A 156 -7.71 -16.31 1.17
C GLU A 156 -7.12 -14.99 1.69
N ALA A 157 -7.61 -13.84 1.23
CA ALA A 157 -7.21 -12.53 1.77
C ALA A 157 -7.55 -12.41 3.27
N ALA A 158 -8.75 -12.84 3.66
CA ALA A 158 -9.19 -12.88 5.05
C ALA A 158 -8.36 -13.88 5.88
N SER A 159 -8.09 -15.08 5.33
CA SER A 159 -7.23 -16.08 5.96
C SER A 159 -5.82 -15.54 6.21
N GLU A 160 -5.21 -14.91 5.22
CA GLU A 160 -3.88 -14.32 5.33
C GLU A 160 -3.86 -13.12 6.28
N THR A 161 -4.93 -12.31 6.31
CA THR A 161 -5.09 -11.24 7.31
C THR A 161 -5.06 -11.80 8.74
N LYS A 162 -5.76 -12.91 9.00
CA LYS A 162 -5.73 -13.59 10.31
C LYS A 162 -4.33 -14.08 10.65
N ARG A 163 -3.61 -14.66 9.68
CA ARG A 163 -2.22 -15.12 9.86
C ARG A 163 -1.29 -13.96 10.19
N CYS A 164 -1.35 -12.87 9.43
CA CYS A 164 -0.58 -11.65 9.66
C CYS A 164 -0.78 -11.14 11.09
N ALA A 165 -2.02 -11.03 11.56
CA ALA A 165 -2.33 -10.53 12.89
C ALA A 165 -1.91 -11.50 14.02
N ARG A 166 -2.29 -12.78 13.89
CA ARG A 166 -2.22 -13.75 15.01
C ARG A 166 -0.87 -14.47 15.10
N GLU A 167 -0.27 -14.78 13.96
CA GLU A 167 0.95 -15.59 13.90
C GLU A 167 2.19 -14.74 13.67
N LEU A 168 2.10 -13.73 12.78
CA LEU A 168 3.24 -12.87 12.45
C LEU A 168 3.31 -11.59 13.31
N GLY A 169 2.23 -11.24 14.02
CA GLY A 169 2.17 -10.08 14.90
C GLY A 169 2.09 -8.72 14.19
N PHE A 170 1.74 -8.72 12.89
CA PHE A 170 1.65 -7.53 12.04
C PHE A 170 0.62 -6.53 12.58
N LYS A 171 0.81 -5.24 12.29
CA LYS A 171 -0.06 -4.16 12.79
C LYS A 171 -1.00 -3.61 11.74
N ALA A 172 -0.73 -3.91 10.47
CA ALA A 172 -1.56 -3.51 9.36
C ALA A 172 -1.57 -4.59 8.27
N VAL A 173 -2.53 -4.49 7.37
CA VAL A 173 -2.49 -5.06 6.02
C VAL A 173 -2.72 -3.95 5.00
N PHE A 174 -2.36 -4.18 3.74
CA PHE A 174 -2.51 -3.16 2.71
C PHE A 174 -3.08 -3.68 1.40
N LEU A 175 -3.69 -2.76 0.66
CA LEU A 175 -4.18 -2.92 -0.71
C LEU A 175 -3.82 -1.69 -1.53
N ARG A 176 -3.81 -1.82 -2.87
CA ARG A 176 -3.89 -0.62 -3.73
C ARG A 176 -5.30 -0.05 -3.71
N PRO A 177 -5.48 1.27 -3.87
CA PRO A 177 -6.81 1.90 -3.87
C PRO A 177 -7.66 1.61 -5.12
N ASN A 178 -7.07 1.00 -6.16
CA ASN A 178 -7.70 0.79 -7.46
C ASN A 178 -8.78 -0.30 -7.46
N LEU A 179 -9.72 -0.20 -8.40
CA LEU A 179 -10.71 -1.25 -8.64
C LEU A 179 -10.04 -2.55 -9.09
N VAL A 180 -10.54 -3.67 -8.57
CA VAL A 180 -10.11 -5.02 -8.98
C VAL A 180 -11.33 -5.78 -9.49
N GLY A 181 -11.23 -6.36 -10.69
CA GLY A 181 -12.33 -7.11 -11.30
C GLY A 181 -13.60 -6.27 -11.53
N GLY A 182 -13.46 -4.95 -11.68
CA GLY A 182 -14.56 -4.01 -11.88
C GLY A 182 -15.44 -3.78 -10.64
N ARG A 183 -15.00 -4.20 -9.44
CA ARG A 183 -15.76 -4.06 -8.20
C ARG A 183 -15.30 -2.83 -7.42
N ASN A 184 -16.26 -2.07 -6.91
CA ASN A 184 -16.00 -1.03 -5.91
C ASN A 184 -15.74 -1.67 -4.54
N TRP A 185 -15.01 -0.99 -3.66
CA TRP A 185 -14.69 -1.50 -2.32
C TRP A 185 -15.91 -1.77 -1.43
N TYR A 186 -17.05 -1.15 -1.71
CA TYR A 186 -18.31 -1.39 -1.01
C TYR A 186 -19.12 -2.58 -1.59
N ASP A 187 -18.62 -3.28 -2.61
CA ASP A 187 -19.21 -4.53 -3.07
C ASP A 187 -19.14 -5.57 -1.94
N THR A 188 -20.25 -6.30 -1.74
CA THR A 188 -20.37 -7.38 -0.74
C THR A 188 -19.29 -8.47 -0.87
N TYR A 189 -18.67 -8.60 -2.05
CA TYR A 189 -17.50 -9.44 -2.25
C TYR A 189 -16.41 -9.16 -1.23
N TYR A 190 -16.16 -7.90 -0.84
CA TYR A 190 -15.09 -7.54 0.09
C TYR A 190 -15.49 -7.60 1.57
N GLU A 191 -16.77 -7.79 1.89
CA GLU A 191 -17.29 -7.76 3.26
C GLU A 191 -16.58 -8.76 4.21
N PRO A 192 -16.27 -10.01 3.81
CA PRO A 192 -15.54 -10.94 4.68
C PRO A 192 -14.16 -10.42 5.10
N LEU A 193 -13.49 -9.66 4.22
CA LEU A 193 -12.20 -9.07 4.52
C LEU A 193 -12.33 -7.90 5.50
N TRP A 194 -13.30 -7.00 5.30
CA TRP A 194 -13.55 -5.88 6.20
C TRP A 194 -13.87 -6.36 7.63
N ALA A 195 -14.78 -7.34 7.73
CA ALA A 195 -15.11 -7.98 9.01
C ALA A 195 -13.88 -8.62 9.66
N THR A 196 -13.01 -9.25 8.86
CA THR A 196 -11.81 -9.91 9.38
C THR A 196 -10.77 -8.91 9.89
N ILE A 197 -10.52 -7.83 9.15
CA ILE A 197 -9.57 -6.77 9.56
C ILE A 197 -10.04 -6.13 10.87
N GLU A 198 -11.33 -5.82 10.99
CA GLU A 198 -11.95 -5.32 12.21
C GLU A 198 -11.81 -6.33 13.38
N GLU A 199 -12.18 -7.60 13.17
CA GLU A 199 -12.07 -8.67 14.17
C GLU A 199 -10.62 -8.81 14.70
N GLN A 200 -9.63 -8.65 13.84
CA GLN A 200 -8.23 -8.75 14.22
C GLN A 200 -7.69 -7.47 14.87
N GLY A 201 -8.41 -6.36 14.82
CA GLY A 201 -8.01 -5.10 15.42
C GLY A 201 -6.77 -4.45 14.78
N ILE A 202 -6.43 -4.83 13.55
CA ILE A 202 -5.33 -4.22 12.77
C ILE A 202 -5.87 -3.20 11.77
N SER A 203 -5.01 -2.33 11.24
CA SER A 203 -5.43 -1.31 10.26
C SER A 203 -5.34 -1.82 8.82
N LEU A 204 -6.19 -1.29 7.95
CA LEU A 204 -6.05 -1.37 6.50
C LEU A 204 -5.33 -0.10 6.01
N GLY A 205 -4.25 -0.24 5.24
CA GLY A 205 -3.65 0.86 4.50
C GLY A 205 -3.95 0.73 3.01
N PHE A 206 -4.56 1.74 2.40
CA PHE A 206 -4.50 1.90 0.95
C PHE A 206 -3.22 2.63 0.60
N HIS A 207 -2.46 2.05 -0.32
CA HIS A 207 -1.19 2.61 -0.77
C HIS A 207 -1.11 2.52 -2.29
N GLU A 208 -0.86 3.65 -2.96
CA GLU A 208 -0.72 3.63 -4.42
C GLU A 208 0.66 3.04 -4.82
N SER A 209 0.92 2.90 -6.11
CA SER A 209 2.16 2.39 -6.64
C SER A 209 2.41 2.95 -8.04
N GLN A 210 3.53 2.52 -8.61
CA GLN A 210 3.97 2.91 -9.94
C GLN A 210 3.42 1.95 -10.99
N GLY A 211 2.53 2.43 -11.86
CA GLY A 211 2.27 1.77 -13.17
C GLY A 211 0.82 1.34 -13.44
N PRO A 212 0.47 1.10 -14.71
CA PRO A 212 -0.90 1.07 -15.22
C PRO A 212 -1.58 -0.31 -15.13
N LEU A 213 -1.29 -1.08 -14.09
CA LEU A 213 -1.60 -2.52 -14.07
C LEU A 213 -3.03 -2.84 -13.59
N LEU A 214 -3.61 -1.95 -12.79
CA LEU A 214 -5.03 -1.93 -12.48
C LEU A 214 -5.70 -0.75 -13.19
N PRO A 215 -7.02 -0.80 -13.43
CA PRO A 215 -7.78 0.35 -13.86
C PRO A 215 -7.54 1.56 -12.93
N GLN A 216 -7.10 2.67 -13.52
CA GLN A 216 -6.77 3.89 -12.78
C GLN A 216 -7.14 5.15 -13.57
N VAL A 217 -7.54 6.22 -12.88
CA VAL A 217 -7.90 7.53 -13.42
C VAL A 217 -6.75 8.12 -14.24
N GLY A 218 -5.50 7.87 -13.81
CA GLY A 218 -4.30 8.31 -14.51
C GLY A 218 -4.08 7.68 -15.89
N SER A 219 -4.77 6.58 -16.23
CA SER A 219 -4.59 5.88 -17.52
C SER A 219 -4.88 6.75 -18.73
N ARG A 220 -5.71 7.79 -18.56
CA ARG A 220 -6.02 8.77 -19.61
C ARG A 220 -4.82 9.58 -20.12
N PHE A 221 -3.72 9.63 -19.35
CA PHE A 221 -2.50 10.35 -19.72
C PHE A 221 -1.52 9.51 -20.55
N GLY A 222 -1.88 8.25 -20.90
CA GLY A 222 -1.01 7.38 -21.68
C GLY A 222 0.36 7.24 -21.02
N SER A 223 1.43 7.11 -21.79
CA SER A 223 2.81 6.92 -21.28
C SER A 223 3.42 8.12 -20.54
N ASN A 224 2.70 9.25 -20.38
CA ASN A 224 3.22 10.40 -19.63
C ASN A 224 3.19 10.09 -18.12
N ALA A 225 4.29 9.52 -17.63
CA ALA A 225 4.42 9.10 -16.24
C ALA A 225 4.28 10.26 -15.25
N MET A 226 4.78 11.47 -15.58
CA MET A 226 4.67 12.64 -14.71
C MET A 226 3.19 12.99 -14.45
N LEU A 227 2.38 13.14 -15.50
CA LEU A 227 0.96 13.45 -15.37
C LEU A 227 0.17 12.31 -14.73
N ARG A 228 0.50 11.07 -15.09
CA ARG A 228 -0.15 9.88 -14.52
C ARG A 228 0.08 9.81 -13.01
N HIS A 229 1.35 9.89 -12.58
CA HIS A 229 1.74 9.78 -11.17
C HIS A 229 1.12 10.87 -10.31
N THR A 230 1.12 12.11 -10.81
CA THR A 230 0.49 13.28 -10.16
C THR A 230 -0.99 13.04 -9.85
N VAL A 231 -1.68 12.27 -10.69
CA VAL A 231 -3.12 12.02 -10.54
C VAL A 231 -3.39 10.75 -9.74
N THR A 232 -2.62 9.68 -9.91
CA THR A 232 -3.01 8.39 -9.33
C THR A 232 -2.94 8.38 -7.81
N HIS A 233 -1.91 9.00 -7.23
CA HIS A 233 -1.72 9.02 -5.79
C HIS A 233 -2.90 9.68 -5.04
N PRO A 234 -3.20 10.97 -5.23
CA PRO A 234 -4.31 11.59 -4.50
C PRO A 234 -5.70 11.14 -4.98
N PHE A 235 -5.92 10.94 -6.28
CA PHE A 235 -7.28 10.72 -6.80
C PHE A 235 -7.76 9.28 -6.63
N GLU A 236 -6.89 8.26 -6.73
CA GLU A 236 -7.31 6.88 -6.42
C GLU A 236 -7.62 6.75 -4.92
N GLN A 237 -6.80 7.36 -4.07
CA GLN A 237 -7.05 7.42 -2.64
C GLN A 237 -8.37 8.13 -2.32
N ALA A 238 -8.67 9.22 -3.01
CA ALA A 238 -9.96 9.88 -2.90
C ALA A 238 -11.14 8.97 -3.26
N LEU A 239 -11.02 8.20 -4.35
CA LEU A 239 -12.06 7.25 -4.76
C LEU A 239 -12.25 6.12 -3.72
N ALA A 240 -11.16 5.58 -3.18
CA ALA A 240 -11.22 4.60 -2.10
C ALA A 240 -11.85 5.18 -0.83
N LEU A 241 -11.47 6.41 -0.43
CA LEU A 241 -12.07 7.11 0.70
C LEU A 241 -13.57 7.32 0.52
N MET A 242 -13.99 7.76 -0.66
CA MET A 242 -15.40 7.93 -1.00
C MET A 242 -16.16 6.60 -0.88
N ALA A 243 -15.58 5.50 -1.34
CA ALA A 243 -16.19 4.18 -1.22
C ALA A 243 -16.36 3.74 0.25
N PHE A 244 -15.38 4.02 1.12
CA PHE A 244 -15.45 3.66 2.53
C PHE A 244 -16.42 4.54 3.33
N CYS A 245 -16.35 5.86 3.15
CA CYS A 245 -17.19 6.79 3.90
C CYS A 245 -18.64 6.82 3.39
N GLY A 246 -18.84 6.64 2.07
CA GLY A 246 -20.14 6.72 1.43
C GLY A 246 -20.83 5.37 1.18
N GLY A 247 -20.08 4.26 1.10
CA GLY A 247 -20.59 2.94 0.76
C GLY A 247 -21.02 2.07 1.94
N GLY A 248 -21.21 2.66 3.12
CA GLY A 248 -21.72 1.96 4.30
C GLY A 248 -20.72 1.03 5.01
N ILE A 249 -19.49 0.87 4.50
CA ILE A 249 -18.48 -0.02 5.08
C ILE A 249 -18.19 0.38 6.53
N LEU A 250 -17.90 1.66 6.76
CA LEU A 250 -17.53 2.18 8.08
C LEU A 250 -18.71 2.18 9.06
N GLU A 251 -19.96 2.20 8.58
CA GLU A 251 -21.14 2.01 9.42
C GLU A 251 -21.29 0.55 9.90
N ARG A 252 -21.04 -0.42 9.02
CA ARG A 252 -21.12 -1.85 9.35
C ARG A 252 -19.96 -2.31 10.24
N HIS A 253 -18.80 -1.68 10.07
CA HIS A 253 -17.57 -1.98 10.79
C HIS A 253 -17.09 -0.76 11.58
N PRO A 254 -17.71 -0.42 12.72
CA PRO A 254 -17.41 0.82 13.47
C PRO A 254 -16.00 0.89 14.07
N ASP A 255 -15.31 -0.24 14.26
CA ASP A 255 -13.98 -0.33 14.85
C ASP A 255 -12.87 -0.50 13.79
N LEU A 256 -13.24 -0.65 12.51
CA LEU A 256 -12.29 -0.71 11.40
C LEU A 256 -11.50 0.60 11.29
N ARG A 257 -10.18 0.51 11.12
CA ARG A 257 -9.27 1.66 10.93
C ARG A 257 -8.64 1.62 9.55
N VAL A 258 -8.74 2.72 8.81
CA VAL A 258 -8.32 2.78 7.40
C VAL A 258 -7.41 3.98 7.13
N GLY A 259 -6.23 3.74 6.58
CA GLY A 259 -5.27 4.74 6.14
C GLY A 259 -5.29 4.93 4.63
N PHE A 260 -5.14 6.16 4.16
CA PHE A 260 -4.89 6.48 2.74
C PHE A 260 -3.52 7.15 2.62
N LEU A 261 -2.57 6.44 2.02
CA LEU A 261 -1.13 6.71 2.13
C LEU A 261 -0.53 7.24 0.83
N GLU A 262 0.62 7.92 0.93
CA GLU A 262 1.36 8.54 -0.18
C GLU A 262 0.52 9.43 -1.13
N GLY A 263 -0.62 9.96 -0.67
CA GLY A 263 -1.55 10.77 -1.47
C GLY A 263 -1.61 12.24 -1.07
N ASN A 264 -0.79 12.64 -0.10
CA ASN A 264 -0.94 13.88 0.67
C ASN A 264 -2.37 14.08 1.21
N CYS A 265 -2.67 15.25 1.80
CA CYS A 265 -3.96 15.46 2.48
C CYS A 265 -4.80 16.62 1.94
N SER A 266 -4.27 17.47 1.05
CA SER A 266 -4.95 18.70 0.59
C SER A 266 -6.30 18.45 -0.12
N TRP A 267 -6.47 17.27 -0.72
CA TRP A 267 -7.72 16.85 -1.37
C TRP A 267 -8.82 16.42 -0.37
N VAL A 268 -8.45 16.02 0.85
CA VAL A 268 -9.38 15.42 1.83
C VAL A 268 -10.50 16.38 2.22
N PRO A 269 -10.24 17.64 2.62
CA PRO A 269 -11.31 18.57 3.01
C PRO A 269 -12.31 18.80 1.88
N PHE A 270 -11.84 18.89 0.64
CA PHE A 270 -12.70 19.07 -0.53
C PHE A 270 -13.59 17.85 -0.76
N VAL A 271 -13.03 16.63 -0.75
CA VAL A 271 -13.80 15.40 -0.97
C VAL A 271 -14.82 15.16 0.12
N LEU A 272 -14.47 15.37 1.39
CA LEU A 272 -15.41 15.21 2.51
C LEU A 272 -16.57 16.21 2.44
N TRP A 273 -16.30 17.48 2.14
CA TRP A 273 -17.35 18.48 1.94
C TRP A 273 -18.30 18.10 0.80
N ARG A 274 -17.74 17.65 -0.33
CA ARG A 274 -18.51 17.18 -1.50
C ARG A 274 -19.39 15.98 -1.16
N LEU A 275 -18.87 15.02 -0.40
CA LEU A 275 -19.60 13.82 0.03
C LEU A 275 -20.77 14.18 0.95
N ASP A 276 -20.54 15.02 1.96
CA ASP A 276 -21.57 15.43 2.90
C ASP A 276 -22.72 16.17 2.19
N GLU A 277 -22.41 17.14 1.33
CA GLU A 277 -23.44 17.86 0.54
C GLU A 277 -24.27 16.90 -0.31
N HIS A 278 -23.64 15.88 -0.90
CA HIS A 278 -24.35 14.89 -1.73
C HIS A 278 -25.13 13.89 -0.89
N TRP A 279 -24.65 13.54 0.30
CA TRP A 279 -25.37 12.71 1.24
C TRP A 279 -26.63 13.42 1.76
N GLU A 280 -26.57 14.71 2.09
CA GLU A 280 -27.76 15.49 2.48
C GLU A 280 -28.85 15.47 1.40
N ARG A 281 -28.45 15.55 0.13
CA ARG A 281 -29.37 15.60 -1.01
C ARG A 281 -29.87 14.22 -1.47
N LEU A 282 -28.99 13.22 -1.48
CA LEU A 282 -29.19 11.94 -2.18
C LEU A 282 -29.01 10.71 -1.28
N GLY A 283 -28.48 10.88 -0.06
CA GLY A 283 -28.12 9.80 0.86
C GLY A 283 -29.30 8.93 1.25
N GLY A 284 -30.48 9.51 1.47
CA GLY A 284 -31.68 8.73 1.77
C GLY A 284 -32.12 7.74 0.66
N VAL A 285 -31.63 7.92 -0.57
CA VAL A 285 -31.90 7.02 -1.71
C VAL A 285 -30.73 6.07 -1.98
N TYR A 286 -29.50 6.57 -1.97
CA TYR A 286 -28.32 5.83 -2.43
C TYR A 286 -27.40 5.31 -1.31
N ALA A 287 -27.61 5.75 -0.07
CA ALA A 287 -26.84 5.32 1.10
C ALA A 287 -27.75 5.27 2.36
N PRO A 288 -28.92 4.60 2.30
CA PRO A 288 -29.93 4.61 3.37
C PRO A 288 -29.43 4.01 4.69
N GLU A 289 -28.35 3.24 4.68
CA GLU A 289 -27.72 2.65 5.86
C GLU A 289 -26.89 3.64 6.68
N LEU A 290 -26.41 4.74 6.08
CA LEU A 290 -25.57 5.71 6.77
C LEU A 290 -26.37 6.47 7.83
N LYS A 291 -25.85 6.48 9.06
CA LYS A 291 -26.47 7.14 10.23
C LYS A 291 -25.86 8.49 10.57
N MET A 292 -24.72 8.83 9.98
CA MET A 292 -24.04 10.12 10.12
C MET A 292 -23.48 10.56 8.76
N ALA A 293 -23.03 11.81 8.70
CA ALA A 293 -22.41 12.33 7.49
C ALA A 293 -21.10 11.55 7.16
N PRO A 294 -20.77 11.33 5.88
CA PRO A 294 -19.52 10.70 5.45
C PRO A 294 -18.26 11.26 6.15
N SER A 295 -18.18 12.57 6.38
CA SER A 295 -17.05 13.19 7.10
C SER A 295 -16.93 12.78 8.57
N GLU A 296 -18.03 12.43 9.23
CA GLU A 296 -18.02 11.94 10.61
C GLU A 296 -17.47 10.51 10.69
N TYR A 297 -17.77 9.66 9.70
CA TYR A 297 -17.12 8.35 9.56
C TYR A 297 -15.61 8.48 9.36
N PHE A 298 -15.18 9.40 8.49
CA PHE A 298 -13.75 9.67 8.30
C PHE A 298 -13.07 10.06 9.62
N LYS A 299 -13.61 11.04 10.35
CA LYS A 299 -13.05 11.48 11.64
C LYS A 299 -12.98 10.36 12.68
N ARG A 300 -13.92 9.41 12.64
CA ARG A 300 -13.99 8.29 13.58
C ARG A 300 -12.94 7.21 13.30
N GLN A 301 -12.65 6.93 12.03
CA GLN A 301 -12.01 5.67 11.63
C GLN A 301 -10.84 5.80 10.65
N CYS A 302 -10.68 6.96 10.02
CA CYS A 302 -9.74 7.13 8.93
C CYS A 302 -8.57 8.04 9.30
N PHE A 303 -7.45 7.84 8.61
CA PHE A 303 -6.29 8.70 8.64
C PHE A 303 -5.67 8.80 7.24
N VAL A 304 -4.84 9.82 7.02
CA VAL A 304 -4.07 10.01 5.79
C VAL A 304 -2.62 10.28 6.16
N SER A 305 -1.67 9.87 5.32
CA SER A 305 -0.28 10.30 5.47
C SER A 305 -0.05 11.67 4.83
N ILE A 306 0.99 12.36 5.30
CA ILE A 306 1.40 13.68 4.84
C ILE A 306 2.92 13.62 4.69
N GLU A 307 3.44 14.08 3.55
CA GLU A 307 4.88 14.17 3.34
C GLU A 307 5.43 15.48 3.93
N CYS A 308 6.55 15.39 4.65
CA CYS A 308 7.05 16.51 5.48
C CYS A 308 7.59 17.71 4.68
N ASP A 309 7.82 17.56 3.38
CA ASP A 309 8.32 18.60 2.48
C ASP A 309 7.18 19.32 1.70
N GLU A 310 5.94 19.14 2.14
CA GLU A 310 4.80 19.85 1.62
C GLU A 310 4.87 21.36 1.95
N GLU A 311 5.15 22.19 0.94
CA GLU A 311 4.65 23.59 0.86
C GLU A 311 3.46 23.70 -0.14
N PRO A 312 2.25 23.21 0.19
CA PRO A 312 1.03 23.62 -0.49
C PRO A 312 0.63 25.03 0.00
N ALA A 313 0.44 25.92 -0.97
CA ALA A 313 0.17 27.36 -0.83
C ALA A 313 -0.88 27.77 0.22
#